data_AF-A0A968L9X7-F1
#
_entry.id   AF-A0A968L9X7-F1
#
_cell.length_a   1.000
_cell.length_b   1.000
_cell.length_c   1.000
_cell.angle_alpha   90.00
_cell.angle_beta   90.00
_cell.angle_gamma   90.00
#
_symmetry.space_group_name_H-M   'P 1'
#
loop_
_entity.id
_entity.type
_entity.pdbx_description
1 polymer ?
#
loop_
_entity_poly.entity_id
_entity_poly.type
_entity_poly.pdbx_seq_one_letter_code
_entity_poly.pdbx_strand_id
1 'polypeptide(L)' 'MPKRDDIRKILLIGSGPIIIGQACEFDYSGTQACRALREEGYQVVLVNSNPATIMTDPETADVTYIE' A
#
# COMPACT_ATOMS: atom_id res chain seq x y z
N MET A 1 -5.74 21.47 -1.41
CA MET A 1 -4.54 21.55 -2.27
C MET A 1 -4.73 20.55 -3.39
N PRO A 2 -4.50 20.92 -4.65
CA PRO A 2 -4.61 19.98 -5.77
C PRO A 2 -3.51 18.89 -5.70
N LYS A 3 -3.68 17.83 -6.50
CA LYS A 3 -2.69 16.78 -6.70
C LYS A 3 -1.31 17.39 -7.07
N ARG A 4 -0.23 16.83 -6.52
CA ARG A 4 1.14 17.19 -6.87
C ARG A 4 1.54 16.60 -8.24
N ASP A 5 2.19 17.39 -9.06
CA ASP A 5 2.63 17.06 -10.42
C ASP A 5 4.12 16.69 -10.52
N ASP A 6 4.89 17.00 -9.48
CA ASP A 6 6.30 16.65 -9.33
C ASP A 6 6.51 15.20 -8.82
N ILE A 7 5.50 14.60 -8.19
CA ILE A 7 5.51 13.21 -7.73
C ILE A 7 4.79 12.33 -8.74
N ARG A 8 5.44 11.24 -9.16
CA ARG A 8 4.86 10.24 -10.07
C ARG A 8 4.80 8.84 -9.48
N LYS A 9 5.70 8.53 -8.54
CA LYS A 9 5.83 7.22 -7.91
C LYS A 9 5.89 7.37 -6.40
N ILE A 10 5.16 6.53 -5.68
CA ILE A 10 5.08 6.52 -4.22
C ILE A 10 5.41 5.12 -3.72
N LEU A 11 6.32 5.03 -2.75
CA LEU A 11 6.55 3.82 -1.98
C LEU A 11 5.62 3.82 -0.76
N LEU A 12 4.77 2.82 -0.66
CA LEU A 12 3.92 2.56 0.49
C LEU A 12 4.59 1.48 1.35
N ILE A 13 4.77 1.78 2.64
CA ILE A 13 5.39 0.87 3.61
C ILE A 13 4.28 0.22 4.42
N GLY A 14 4.10 -1.09 4.23
CA GLY A 14 3.18 -1.90 5.00
C GLY A 14 3.66 -2.13 6.43
N SER A 15 2.75 -2.64 7.25
CA SER A 15 2.99 -2.77 8.69
C SER A 15 3.77 -4.02 9.09
N GLY A 16 3.96 -4.97 8.17
CA GLY A 16 4.54 -6.27 8.47
C GLY A 16 3.53 -7.23 9.13
N PRO A 17 4.01 -8.30 9.81
CA PRO A 17 3.16 -9.31 10.42
C PRO A 17 2.28 -8.73 11.53
N ILE A 18 1.12 -9.35 11.75
CA ILE A 18 0.19 -8.96 12.81
C ILE A 18 0.80 -9.23 14.19
N ILE A 19 0.74 -8.24 15.06
CA ILE A 19 1.11 -8.33 16.48
C ILE A 19 0.04 -7.68 17.36
N ILE A 20 0.08 -7.94 18.67
CA ILE A 20 -0.81 -7.27 19.63
C ILE A 20 -0.54 -5.77 19.58
N GLY A 21 -1.60 -4.98 19.31
CA GLY A 21 -1.51 -3.53 19.18
C GLY A 21 -1.18 -3.03 17.76
N GLN A 22 -0.94 -3.93 16.80
CA GLN A 22 -0.75 -3.60 15.40
C GLN A 22 -1.28 -4.74 14.52
N ALA A 23 -2.55 -4.66 14.14
CA ALA A 23 -3.26 -5.77 13.51
C ALA A 23 -3.86 -5.39 12.14
N CYS A 24 -5.03 -5.95 11.83
CA CYS A 24 -5.65 -5.89 10.51
C CYS A 24 -6.04 -4.47 10.06
N GLU A 25 -6.09 -3.50 10.99
CA GLU A 25 -6.36 -2.10 10.68
C GLU A 25 -5.37 -1.53 9.65
N PHE A 26 -4.13 -2.05 9.62
CA PHE A 26 -3.12 -1.60 8.67
C PHE A 26 -3.24 -2.25 7.29
N ASP A 27 -3.79 -3.46 7.18
CA ASP A 27 -4.15 -4.02 5.88
C ASP A 27 -5.31 -3.22 5.27
N TYR A 28 -6.33 -2.93 6.06
CA TYR A 28 -7.45 -2.08 5.64
C TYR A 28 -6.97 -0.70 5.20
N SER A 29 -6.16 -0.03 6.02
CA SER A 29 -5.65 1.32 5.73
C SER A 29 -4.69 1.32 4.55
N GLY A 30 -3.80 0.33 4.46
CA GLY A 30 -2.84 0.16 3.36
C GLY A 30 -3.53 -0.10 2.02
N THR A 31 -4.55 -0.96 2.01
CA THR A 31 -5.37 -1.24 0.83
C THR A 31 -6.09 0.02 0.35
N GLN A 32 -6.69 0.80 1.26
CA GLN A 32 -7.32 2.06 0.91
C GLN A 32 -6.34 3.08 0.34
N ALA A 33 -5.14 3.17 0.92
CA ALA A 33 -4.11 4.06 0.43
C ALA A 33 -3.60 3.66 -0.97
N CYS A 34 -3.36 2.37 -1.23
CA CYS A 34 -3.02 1.87 -2.57
C CYS A 34 -4.11 2.26 -3.58
N ARG A 35 -5.38 2.01 -3.25
CA ARG A 35 -6.51 2.35 -4.10
C ARG A 35 -6.60 3.85 -4.38
N ALA A 36 -6.56 4.69 -3.34
CA ALA A 36 -6.68 6.14 -3.48
C ALA A 36 -5.54 6.73 -4.32
N LEU A 37 -4.30 6.29 -4.11
CA LEU A 37 -3.15 6.77 -4.88
C LEU A 37 -3.24 6.35 -6.36
N ARG A 38 -3.75 5.13 -6.64
CA ARG A 38 -3.95 4.65 -8.01
C ARG A 38 -5.10 5.35 -8.72
N GLU A 39 -6.21 5.61 -8.03
CA GLU A 39 -7.33 6.41 -8.56
C GLU A 39 -6.86 7.83 -8.95
N GLU A 40 -5.94 8.40 -8.18
CA GLU A 40 -5.27 9.67 -8.49
C GLU A 40 -4.20 9.53 -9.60
N GLY A 41 -3.89 8.34 -10.09
CA GLY A 41 -2.93 8.10 -11.17
C GLY A 41 -1.46 8.23 -10.76
N TYR A 42 -1.13 7.89 -9.51
CA TYR A 42 0.26 7.64 -9.10
C TYR A 42 0.64 6.19 -9.38
N GLN A 43 1.93 5.96 -9.66
CA GLN A 43 2.51 4.63 -9.61
C GLN A 43 2.77 4.25 -8.15
N VAL A 44 2.17 3.18 -7.66
CA VAL A 44 2.30 2.69 -6.29
C VAL A 44 3.24 1.50 -6.26
N VAL A 45 4.31 1.63 -5.49
CA VAL A 45 5.17 0.51 -5.09
C VAL A 45 4.84 0.21 -3.64
N LEU A 46 4.55 -1.05 -3.32
CA LEU A 46 4.25 -1.50 -1.98
C LEU A 46 5.33 -2.47 -1.49
N VAL A 47 5.73 -2.35 -0.23
CA VAL A 47 6.44 -3.42 0.49
C VAL A 47 5.67 -3.80 1.75
N ASN A 48 5.41 -5.09 1.94
CA ASN A 48 4.86 -5.62 3.18
C ASN A 48 5.23 -7.10 3.32
N SER A 49 5.94 -7.44 4.40
CA SER A 49 6.39 -8.81 4.64
C SER A 49 5.27 -9.77 5.05
N ASN A 50 4.05 -9.28 5.30
CA ASN A 50 2.90 -10.12 5.63
C ASN A 50 2.16 -10.58 4.36
N PRO A 51 2.23 -11.87 3.97
CA PRO A 51 1.56 -12.36 2.77
C PRO A 51 0.04 -12.50 2.94
N ALA A 52 -0.48 -12.43 4.16
CA ALA A 52 -1.90 -12.59 4.45
C ALA A 52 -2.63 -11.23 4.52
N THR A 53 -2.42 -10.39 3.50
CA THR A 53 -3.02 -9.05 3.40
C THR A 53 -3.57 -8.78 2.02
N ILE A 54 -4.73 -8.11 1.93
CA ILE A 54 -5.30 -7.68 0.64
C ILE A 54 -4.42 -6.63 -0.01
N MET A 55 -3.72 -5.81 0.78
CA MET A 55 -2.83 -4.81 0.22
C MET A 55 -1.70 -5.43 -0.61
N THR A 56 -1.27 -6.67 -0.30
CA THR A 56 -0.26 -7.41 -1.06
C THR A 56 -0.80 -8.23 -2.23
N ASP A 57 -2.11 -8.19 -2.50
CA ASP A 57 -2.64 -8.84 -3.71
C ASP A 57 -2.00 -8.21 -4.96
N PRO A 58 -1.66 -9.01 -6.00
CA PRO A 58 -0.95 -8.51 -7.18
C PRO A 58 -1.63 -7.34 -7.90
N GLU A 59 -2.95 -7.24 -7.79
CA GLU A 59 -3.75 -6.18 -8.40
C GLU A 59 -3.82 -4.90 -7.56
N THR A 60 -3.38 -4.89 -6.30
CA THR A 60 -3.59 -3.75 -5.38
C THR A 60 -2.57 -2.63 -5.61
N ALA A 61 -1.31 -2.93 -5.93
CA ALA A 61 -0.27 -1.96 -6.28
C ALA A 61 0.32 -2.23 -7.69
N ASP A 62 1.07 -1.29 -8.27
CA ASP A 62 1.75 -1.52 -9.56
C ASP A 62 2.95 -2.46 -9.41
N VAL A 63 3.61 -2.40 -8.25
CA VAL A 63 4.68 -3.32 -7.86
C VAL A 63 4.50 -3.65 -6.39
N THR A 64 4.46 -4.94 -6.06
CA THR A 64 4.34 -5.45 -4.68
C THR A 64 5.57 -6.27 -4.31
N TYR A 65 6.21 -5.91 -3.21
CA TYR A 65 7.28 -6.68 -2.57
C TYR A 65 6.74 -7.33 -1.31
N ILE A 66 6.75 -8.67 -1.29
CA ILE A 66 6.52 -9.46 -0.08
C ILE A 66 7.90 -9.88 0.42
N GLU A 67 8.57 -8.95 1.10
CA GLU A 67 9.95 -9.03 1.62
C GLU A 67 10.00 -8.49 3.05
#